data_AF-A0A7X7SHK7-F1
#
_entry.id   AF-A0A7X7SHK7-F1
#
_cell.length_a   1.000
_cell.length_b   1.000
_cell.length_c   1.000
_cell.angle_alpha   90.00
_cell.angle_beta   90.00
_cell.angle_gamma   90.00
#
_symmetry.space_group_name_H-M   'P 1'
#
loop_
_entity.id
_entity.type
_entity.pdbx_description
1 polymer ?
#
loop_
_entity_poly.entity_id
_entity_poly.type
_entity_poly.pdbx_seq_one_letter_code
_entity_poly.pdbx_strand_id
1 'polypeptide(L)'
;MADHAGTALQLDDQSRRTLAGACRALIESLTSVHATALRLDNVDGFGELPSARELSAKFAQLGGSEGIQLSLRQHIAVVERIEQTLGKSFDQYDEADFALLEQLSAIGRQR
;
A
#
# COMPACT_ATOMS: atom_id res chain seq x y z
N MET A 1 14.47 4.23 26.75
CA MET A 1 13.77 3.48 25.70
C MET A 1 12.36 4.04 25.65
N ALA A 2 12.14 5.03 24.79
CA ALA A 2 10.85 5.70 24.67
C ALA A 2 10.02 4.90 23.68
N ASP A 3 8.93 4.34 24.18
CA ASP A 3 7.88 3.71 23.41
C ASP A 3 7.28 4.76 22.47
N HIS A 4 7.47 4.58 21.16
CA HIS A 4 6.82 5.36 20.11
C HIS A 4 5.59 4.59 19.60
N ALA A 5 4.85 3.94 20.49
CA ALA A 5 3.49 3.51 20.24
C ALA A 5 2.66 4.75 19.87
N GLY A 6 2.46 4.90 18.55
CA GLY A 6 1.46 5.70 17.86
C GLY A 6 0.84 6.85 18.65
N THR A 7 1.38 8.05 18.47
CA THR A 7 0.61 9.28 18.67
C THR A 7 -0.71 9.11 17.92
N ALA A 8 -1.82 9.15 18.66
CA ALA A 8 -3.11 8.81 18.13
C ALA A 8 -3.47 9.70 16.93
N LEU A 9 -3.60 9.10 15.75
CA LEU A 9 -3.91 9.82 14.52
C LEU A 9 -5.42 10.10 14.48
N GLN A 10 -5.86 11.14 15.20
CA GLN A 10 -7.25 11.59 15.12
C GLN A 10 -7.49 12.33 13.81
N LEU A 11 -8.12 11.63 12.87
CA LEU A 11 -8.64 12.18 11.63
C LEU A 11 -10.16 12.19 11.69
N ASP A 12 -10.77 13.27 11.19
CA ASP A 12 -12.21 13.30 10.95
C ASP A 12 -12.60 12.36 9.80
N ASP A 13 -13.88 12.01 9.73
CA ASP A 13 -14.41 11.06 8.75
C ASP A 13 -14.07 11.41 7.29
N GLN A 14 -14.05 12.71 6.95
CA GLN A 14 -13.74 13.14 5.60
C GLN A 14 -12.25 12.92 5.29
N SER A 15 -11.36 13.23 6.23
CA SER A 15 -9.94 12.92 6.10
C SER A 15 -9.67 11.42 6.07
N ARG A 16 -10.35 10.60 6.88
CA ARG A 16 -10.22 9.12 6.86
C ARG A 16 -10.59 8.56 5.48
N ARG A 17 -11.74 8.97 4.93
CA ARG A 17 -12.22 8.55 3.60
C ARG A 17 -11.29 9.01 2.48
N THR A 18 -10.79 10.23 2.57
CA THR A 18 -9.86 10.78 1.58
C THR A 18 -8.55 10.00 1.57
N LEU A 19 -8.00 9.70 2.75
CA LEU A 19 -6.76 8.93 2.90
C LEU A 19 -6.93 7.50 2.37
N ALA A 20 -8.01 6.81 2.75
CA ALA A 20 -8.31 5.47 2.24
C ALA A 20 -8.46 5.47 0.71
N GLY A 21 -9.16 6.47 0.16
CA GLY A 21 -9.30 6.65 -1.29
C GLY A 21 -7.96 6.88 -1.99
N ALA A 22 -7.08 7.69 -1.42
CA ALA A 22 -5.75 7.97 -1.96
C ALA A 22 -4.85 6.71 -1.94
N CYS A 23 -4.85 5.95 -0.84
CA CYS A 23 -4.14 4.68 -0.76
C CYS A 23 -4.62 3.70 -1.83
N ARG A 24 -5.93 3.55 -2.01
CA ARG A 24 -6.51 2.67 -3.03
C ARG A 24 -6.14 3.09 -4.44
N ALA A 25 -6.25 4.38 -4.76
CA ALA A 25 -5.87 4.92 -6.06
C ALA A 25 -4.38 4.70 -6.37
N LEU A 26 -3.52 4.82 -5.35
CA LEU A 26 -2.09 4.54 -5.51
C LEU A 26 -1.82 3.05 -5.75
N ILE A 27 -2.49 2.14 -5.02
CA ILE A 27 -2.39 0.69 -5.23
C ILE A 27 -2.84 0.32 -6.64
N GLU A 28 -3.97 0.85 -7.11
CA GLU A 28 -4.48 0.61 -8.46
C GLU A 28 -3.48 1.07 -9.54
N SER A 29 -2.91 2.27 -9.37
CA SER A 29 -1.89 2.80 -10.29
C SER A 29 -0.64 1.92 -10.32
N LEU A 30 -0.10 1.54 -9.17
CA LEU A 30 1.08 0.67 -9.07
C LEU A 30 0.80 -0.72 -9.67
N THR A 31 -0.39 -1.27 -9.44
CA THR A 31 -0.82 -2.55 -10.01
C THR A 31 -0.93 -2.48 -11.53
N SER A 32 -1.46 -1.39 -12.07
CA SER A 32 -1.55 -1.14 -13.52
C SER A 32 -0.17 -1.05 -14.18
N VAL A 33 0.77 -0.33 -13.54
CA VAL A 33 2.16 -0.23 -13.98
C VAL A 33 2.84 -1.60 -13.93
N HIS A 34 2.63 -2.38 -12.86
CA HIS A 34 3.17 -3.73 -12.73
C HIS A 34 2.63 -4.68 -13.81
N ALA A 35 1.33 -4.66 -14.08
CA ALA A 35 0.73 -5.44 -15.17
C ALA A 35 1.29 -5.06 -16.54
N THR A 36 1.56 -3.76 -16.76
CA THR A 36 2.18 -3.28 -18.00
C THR A 36 3.64 -3.74 -18.10
N ALA A 37 4.40 -3.65 -17.01
CA ALA A 37 5.78 -4.12 -16.95
C ALA A 37 5.90 -5.63 -17.20
N LEU A 38 4.96 -6.44 -16.69
CA LEU A 38 4.91 -7.88 -16.97
C LEU A 38 4.69 -8.18 -18.46
N ARG A 39 3.88 -7.39 -19.17
CA ARG A 39 3.72 -7.56 -20.62
C ARG A 39 4.99 -7.20 -21.40
N LEU A 40 5.76 -6.24 -20.90
CA LEU A 40 7.03 -5.81 -21.49
C LEU A 40 8.18 -6.80 -21.23
N ASP A 41 8.04 -7.73 -20.29
CA ASP A 41 9.06 -8.76 -20.03
C ASP A 41 9.12 -9.81 -21.16
N ASN A 42 7.99 -10.03 -21.85
CA ASN A 42 7.87 -10.95 -22.99
C ASN A 42 7.96 -10.20 -24.34
N VAL A 43 9.05 -9.47 -24.59
CA VAL A 43 9.34 -9.01 -25.95
C VAL A 43 9.99 -10.16 -26.74
N ASP A 44 9.17 -11.01 -27.35
CA ASP A 44 9.61 -12.12 -28.23
C ASP A 44 10.16 -11.64 -29.60
N GLY A 45 10.24 -10.33 -29.81
CA GLY A 45 10.59 -9.71 -31.10
C GLY A 45 12.07 -9.70 -31.47
N PHE A 46 12.97 -10.25 -30.63
CA PHE A 46 14.41 -10.21 -30.91
C PHE A 46 14.80 -11.17 -32.07
N GLY A 47 14.14 -12.32 -32.22
CA GLY A 47 14.49 -13.34 -33.22
C GLY A 47 15.66 -14.25 -32.78
N GLU A 48 16.09 -15.16 -33.66
CA GLU A 48 17.07 -16.22 -33.30
C GLU A 48 18.55 -15.86 -33.56
N LEU A 49 18.83 -14.66 -34.09
CA LEU A 49 20.20 -14.26 -34.40
C LEU A 49 21.04 -14.14 -33.11
N PRO A 50 22.36 -14.46 -33.14
CA PRO A 50 23.22 -14.32 -31.97
C PRO A 50 23.23 -12.90 -31.36
N SER A 51 23.23 -11.87 -32.21
CA SER A 51 23.15 -10.47 -31.79
C SER A 51 21.81 -10.10 -31.14
N ALA A 52 20.72 -10.74 -31.58
CA ALA A 52 19.40 -10.58 -30.98
C ALA A 52 19.32 -11.18 -29.57
N ARG A 53 19.95 -12.33 -29.34
CA ARG A 53 20.09 -12.93 -28.01
C ARG A 53 20.91 -12.05 -27.07
N GLU A 54 22.02 -11.48 -27.54
CA GLU A 54 22.81 -10.54 -26.74
C GLU A 54 22.04 -9.25 -26.42
N LEU A 55 21.27 -8.74 -27.37
CA LEU A 55 20.44 -7.55 -27.16
C LEU A 55 19.34 -7.83 -26.13
N SER A 56 18.65 -8.97 -26.23
CA SER A 56 17.66 -9.43 -25.25
C SER A 56 18.28 -9.56 -23.85
N ALA A 57 19.47 -10.16 -23.73
CA ALA A 57 20.17 -10.30 -22.46
C ALA A 57 20.56 -8.93 -21.85
N LYS A 58 20.99 -7.97 -22.68
CA LYS A 58 21.28 -6.60 -22.23
C LYS A 58 20.00 -5.84 -21.84
N PHE A 59 18.90 -6.04 -22.57
CA PHE A 59 17.60 -5.46 -22.24
C PHE A 59 17.06 -5.98 -20.91
N ALA A 60 17.19 -7.28 -20.64
CA ALA A 60 16.84 -7.86 -19.35
C ALA A 60 17.61 -7.23 -18.18
N GLN A 61 18.87 -6.82 -18.42
CA GLN A 61 19.72 -6.15 -17.42
C GLN A 61 19.37 -4.66 -17.21
N LEU A 62 18.80 -3.97 -18.19
CA LEU A 62 18.35 -2.57 -18.05
C LEU A 62 17.25 -2.40 -17.00
N GLY A 63 16.56 -3.49 -16.62
CA GLY A 63 15.60 -3.52 -15.51
C GLY A 63 16.20 -3.42 -14.11
N GLY A 64 17.54 -3.38 -13.98
CA GLY A 64 18.26 -3.30 -12.70
C GLY A 64 18.45 -4.64 -12.00
N SER A 65 19.39 -4.71 -11.04
CA SER A 65 19.80 -5.97 -10.35
C SER A 65 18.69 -6.64 -9.54
N GLU A 66 17.69 -5.87 -9.11
CA GLU A 66 16.50 -6.38 -8.43
C GLU A 66 15.28 -6.51 -9.36
N GLY A 67 15.33 -5.94 -10.57
CA GLY A 67 14.21 -5.88 -11.50
C GLY A 67 13.12 -4.89 -11.07
N ILE A 68 12.67 -4.04 -12.00
CA ILE A 68 11.51 -3.14 -11.83
C ILE A 68 10.29 -3.85 -11.23
N GLN A 69 10.09 -5.13 -11.55
CA GLN A 69 9.00 -5.94 -11.00
C GLN A 69 9.12 -6.16 -9.48
N LEU A 70 10.32 -6.40 -8.94
CA LEU A 70 10.50 -6.56 -7.49
C LEU A 70 10.21 -5.25 -6.77
N SER A 71 10.73 -4.14 -7.28
CA SER A 71 10.51 -2.80 -6.71
C SER A 71 9.02 -2.43 -6.70
N LEU A 72 8.31 -2.69 -7.79
CA LEU A 72 6.85 -2.46 -7.87
C LEU A 72 6.08 -3.33 -6.86
N ARG A 73 6.42 -4.62 -6.72
CA ARG A 73 5.80 -5.50 -5.72
C ARG A 73 6.06 -5.02 -4.28
N GLN A 74 7.29 -4.59 -3.98
CA GLN A 74 7.62 -4.05 -2.67
C GLN A 74 6.83 -2.77 -2.38
N HIS A 75 6.70 -1.87 -3.36
CA HIS A 75 5.90 -0.65 -3.20
C HIS A 75 4.43 -0.95 -2.96
N ILE A 76 3.83 -1.88 -3.71
CA ILE A 76 2.45 -2.34 -3.46
C ILE A 76 2.30 -2.84 -2.02
N ALA A 77 3.19 -3.75 -1.59
CA ALA A 77 3.12 -4.33 -0.24
C ALA A 77 3.26 -3.29 0.88
N VAL A 78 4.08 -2.25 0.68
CA VAL A 78 4.20 -1.14 1.65
C VAL A 78 2.91 -0.34 1.73
N VAL A 79 2.30 0.01 0.59
CA VAL A 79 1.06 0.80 0.56
C VAL A 79 -0.12 0.01 1.13
N GLU A 80 -0.23 -1.28 0.84
CA GLU A 80 -1.23 -2.17 1.44
C GLU A 80 -1.08 -2.24 2.97
N ARG A 81 0.17 -2.31 3.47
CA ARG A 81 0.43 -2.29 4.91
C ARG A 81 0.04 -0.97 5.56
N ILE A 82 0.24 0.15 4.87
CA ILE A 82 -0.20 1.46 5.33
C ILE A 82 -1.74 1.49 5.43
N GLU A 83 -2.46 1.05 4.40
CA GLU A 83 -3.93 0.99 4.42
C GLU A 83 -4.45 0.12 5.58
N GLN A 84 -3.90 -1.08 5.75
CA GLN A 84 -4.29 -1.98 6.84
C GLN A 84 -4.01 -1.41 8.23
N THR A 85 -2.86 -0.75 8.41
CA THR A 85 -2.47 -0.17 9.71
C THR A 85 -3.42 0.98 10.06
N LEU A 86 -3.71 1.84 9.09
CA LEU A 86 -4.65 2.95 9.27
C LEU A 86 -6.06 2.44 9.59
N GLY A 87 -6.55 1.42 8.87
CA GLY A 87 -7.84 0.80 9.14
C GLY A 87 -7.94 0.28 10.58
N LYS A 88 -6.94 -0.50 11.03
CA LYS A 88 -6.90 -1.02 12.40
C LYS A 88 -6.84 0.08 13.46
N SER A 89 -6.09 1.16 13.21
CA SER A 89 -6.05 2.29 14.13
C SER A 89 -7.40 2.98 14.23
N PHE A 90 -8.12 3.17 13.12
CA PHE A 90 -9.46 3.75 13.15
C PHE A 90 -10.47 2.87 13.89
N ASP A 91 -10.49 1.56 13.63
CA ASP A 91 -11.38 0.62 14.33
C ASP A 91 -11.16 0.66 15.84
N GLN A 92 -9.89 0.70 16.28
CA GLN A 92 -9.54 0.83 17.70
C GLN A 92 -10.03 2.14 18.34
N TYR A 93 -10.05 3.24 17.58
CA TYR A 93 -10.61 4.50 18.09
C TYR A 93 -12.12 4.46 18.19
N ASP A 94 -12.80 3.92 17.19
CA ASP A 94 -14.26 3.86 17.19
C ASP A 94 -14.77 2.96 18.35
N GLU A 95 -14.07 1.85 18.64
CA GLU A 95 -14.33 1.01 19.81
C GLU A 95 -14.09 1.77 21.14
N ALA A 96 -12.99 2.53 21.24
CA ALA A 96 -12.65 3.28 22.44
C ALA A 96 -13.64 4.43 22.70
N ASP A 97 -14.04 5.16 21.66
CA ASP A 97 -15.05 6.23 21.75
C ASP A 97 -16.42 5.65 22.13
N PHE A 98 -16.81 4.50 21.56
CA PHE A 98 -18.05 3.83 21.92
C PHE A 98 -18.05 3.40 23.40
N ALA A 99 -16.96 2.78 23.86
CA ALA A 99 -16.81 2.38 25.26
C ALA A 99 -16.85 3.58 26.22
N LEU A 100 -16.24 4.70 25.84
CA LEU A 100 -16.28 5.94 26.63
C LEU A 100 -17.71 6.52 26.69
N LEU A 101 -18.43 6.54 25.56
CA LEU A 101 -19.82 6.98 25.52
C LEU A 101 -20.73 6.10 26.38
N GLU A 102 -20.51 4.78 26.37
CA GLU A 102 -21.26 3.84 27.21
C GLU A 102 -21.02 4.14 28.70
N GLN A 103 -19.76 4.34 29.11
CA GLN A 103 -19.40 4.71 30.49
C GLN A 103 -20.03 6.04 30.92
N LEU A 104 -19.96 7.08 30.08
CA LEU A 104 -20.59 8.38 30.34
C LEU A 104 -22.11 8.24 30.49
N SER A 105 -22.76 7.43 29.64
CA SER A 105 -24.20 7.16 29.72
C SER A 105 -24.62 6.41 30.99
N ALA A 106 -23.75 5.55 31.51
CA ALA A 106 -23.98 4.80 32.73
C ALA A 106 -23.90 5.72 33.95
N ILE A 107 -22.90 6.61 33.99
CA ILE A 107 -22.75 7.63 35.05
C ILE A 107 -23.93 8.60 35.04
N GLY A 108 -24.39 9.05 33.87
CA GLY A 108 -25.53 9.95 33.75
C GLY A 108 -26.88 9.37 34.19
N ARG A 109 -27.03 8.03 34.20
CA ARG A 109 -28.24 7.32 34.66
C ARG A 109 -28.30 7.09 36.17
N GLN A 110 -27.19 7.21 36.89
CA GLN A 110 -27.13 7.04 38.35
C GLN A 110 -27.39 8.34 39.13
N ARG A 111 -27.79 9.41 38.44
CA ARG A 111 -28.04 10.73 39.02
C ARG A 111 -29.49 11.16 38.79
#